data_AF-A0A090QBR4-F1
#
_entry.id   AF-A0A090QBR4-F1
#
_cell.length_a   1.000
_cell.length_b   1.000
_cell.length_c   1.000
_cell.angle_alpha   90.00
_cell.angle_beta   90.00
_cell.angle_gamma   90.00
#
_symmetry.space_group_name_H-M   'P 1'
#
loop_
_entity.id
_entity.type
_entity.pdbx_description
1 polymer ?
#
loop_
_entity_poly.entity_id
_entity_poly.type
_entity_poly.pdbx_seq_one_letter_code
_entity_poly.pdbx_strand_id
1 'polypeptide(L)'
;MRLLPYLVPHKRNYTFIPCRNIVFGFNGIGFKMIEDYSDNKAYCFDDLGVEHIGRHYGKDCNVMGEILISRYEIFRQKQVLTHITTNLNAEELQEKYGERIRSRMREMFNLVAFGEKSRDKRK
;
A
#
# COMPACT_ATOMS: atom_id res chain seq x y z
N MET A 1 10.81 -21.82 -8.51
CA MET A 1 10.15 -22.53 -7.37
C MET A 1 10.56 -21.83 -6.08
N ARG A 2 9.64 -21.28 -5.27
CA ARG A 2 9.98 -20.57 -4.01
C ARG A 2 9.91 -21.56 -2.84
N LEU A 3 11.06 -21.92 -2.26
CA LEU A 3 11.20 -22.96 -1.21
C LEU A 3 10.84 -22.45 0.20
N LEU A 4 11.13 -21.19 0.50
CA LEU A 4 10.90 -20.56 1.81
C LEU A 4 9.48 -20.71 2.37
N PRO A 5 8.40 -20.55 1.58
CA PRO A 5 7.02 -20.77 2.05
C PRO A 5 6.75 -22.18 2.61
N TYR A 6 7.48 -23.20 2.15
CA TYR A 6 7.31 -24.59 2.60
C TYR A 6 8.14 -24.92 3.84
N LEU A 7 9.24 -24.19 4.05
CA LEU A 7 10.11 -24.37 5.23
C LEU A 7 9.54 -23.69 6.48
N VAL A 8 8.75 -22.63 6.30
CA VAL A 8 8.26 -21.81 7.42
C VAL A 8 6.78 -21.44 7.27
N PRO A 9 5.86 -22.43 7.17
CA PRO A 9 4.44 -22.19 6.86
C PRO A 9 3.70 -21.36 7.92
N HIS A 10 4.24 -21.30 9.14
CA HIS A 10 3.70 -20.52 10.25
C HIS A 10 4.04 -19.02 10.16
N LYS A 11 5.04 -18.63 9.37
CA LYS A 11 5.31 -17.21 9.10
C LYS A 11 4.38 -16.76 7.97
N ARG A 12 3.48 -15.81 8.26
CA ARG A 12 2.67 -15.17 7.23
C ARG A 12 3.60 -14.52 6.20
N ASN A 13 3.52 -14.99 4.96
CA ASN A 13 4.21 -14.36 3.84
C ASN A 13 3.47 -13.06 3.51
N TYR A 14 4.07 -11.93 3.85
CA TYR A 14 3.62 -10.62 3.37
C TYR A 14 4.38 -10.30 2.11
N THR A 15 3.65 -9.93 1.06
CA THR A 15 4.30 -9.44 -0.15
C THR A 15 4.67 -7.97 0.08
N PHE A 16 5.96 -7.70 0.21
CA PHE A 16 6.51 -6.36 0.42
C PHE A 16 6.78 -5.69 -0.92
N ILE A 17 6.20 -4.51 -1.13
CA ILE A 17 6.22 -3.83 -2.43
C ILE A 17 6.34 -2.32 -2.23
N PRO A 18 7.41 -1.67 -2.75
CA PRO A 18 7.49 -0.22 -2.75
C PRO A 18 6.40 0.42 -3.61
N CYS A 19 5.69 1.41 -3.06
CA CYS A 19 4.58 2.10 -3.75
C CYS A 19 5.03 2.70 -5.10
N ARG A 20 6.27 3.20 -5.15
CA ARG A 20 6.85 3.76 -6.37
C ARG A 20 6.93 2.76 -7.52
N ASN A 21 7.24 1.49 -7.22
CA ASN A 21 7.33 0.44 -8.24
C ASN A 21 5.95 0.14 -8.84
N ILE A 22 4.89 0.26 -8.03
CA ILE A 22 3.52 0.08 -8.48
C ILE A 22 3.16 1.16 -9.51
N VAL A 23 3.45 2.42 -9.21
CA VAL A 23 3.21 3.54 -10.13
C VAL A 23 4.01 3.38 -11.43
N PHE A 24 5.28 2.98 -11.35
CA PHE A 24 6.07 2.72 -12.55
C PHE A 24 5.48 1.60 -13.41
N GLY A 25 4.99 0.52 -12.78
CA GLY A 25 4.27 -0.53 -13.48
C GLY A 25 2.99 -0.03 -14.15
N PHE A 26 2.22 0.84 -13.47
CA PHE A 26 1.01 1.43 -14.01
C PHE A 26 1.26 2.28 -15.27
N ASN A 27 2.36 3.02 -15.33
CA ASN A 27 2.66 3.84 -16.51
C ASN A 27 2.78 3.00 -17.80
N GLY A 28 3.31 1.78 -17.69
CA GLY A 28 3.40 0.84 -18.82
C GLY A 28 2.17 -0.04 -19.02
N ILE A 29 1.61 -0.59 -17.95
CA ILE A 29 0.58 -1.64 -17.99
C ILE A 29 -0.85 -1.08 -17.84
N GLY A 30 -0.99 0.13 -17.31
CA GLY A 30 -2.27 0.79 -17.07
C GLY A 30 -3.07 0.17 -15.94
N PHE A 31 -4.40 0.23 -16.07
CA PHE A 31 -5.36 -0.14 -15.02
C PHE A 31 -5.27 -1.58 -14.53
N LYS A 32 -4.78 -2.51 -15.36
CA LYS A 32 -4.49 -3.87 -14.93
C LYS A 32 -3.54 -3.91 -13.72
N MET A 33 -2.59 -2.97 -13.63
CA MET A 33 -1.71 -2.86 -12.48
C MET A 33 -2.47 -2.60 -11.17
N ILE A 34 -3.58 -1.85 -11.22
CA ILE A 34 -4.43 -1.58 -10.04
C ILE A 34 -5.27 -2.83 -9.70
N GLU A 35 -5.82 -3.49 -10.72
CA GLU A 35 -6.62 -4.70 -10.57
C GLU A 35 -5.83 -5.84 -9.92
N ASP A 36 -4.55 -5.99 -10.25
CA ASP A 36 -3.66 -7.03 -9.69
C ASP A 36 -3.53 -6.95 -8.15
N TYR A 37 -3.77 -5.80 -7.53
CA TYR A 37 -3.76 -5.62 -6.07
C TYR A 37 -5.12 -5.80 -5.40
N SER A 38 -6.16 -6.08 -6.19
CA SER A 38 -7.51 -6.35 -5.69
C SER A 38 -7.74 -7.83 -5.32
N ASP A 39 -6.65 -8.59 -5.14
CA ASP A 39 -6.69 -10.01 -4.81
C ASP A 39 -6.73 -10.30 -3.28
N ASN A 40 -6.80 -11.57 -2.90
CA ASN A 40 -6.90 -11.97 -1.49
C ASN A 40 -5.53 -12.09 -0.78
N LYS A 41 -4.44 -11.60 -1.35
CA LYS A 41 -3.12 -11.67 -0.70
C LYS A 41 -2.94 -10.56 0.31
N ALA A 42 -2.14 -10.82 1.34
CA ALA A 42 -1.71 -9.79 2.28
C ALA A 42 -0.50 -9.04 1.71
N TYR A 43 -0.57 -7.70 1.74
CA TYR A 43 0.48 -6.82 1.23
C TYR A 43 1.05 -5.95 2.33
N CYS A 44 2.33 -5.60 2.16
CA CYS A 44 2.96 -4.48 2.84
C CYS A 44 3.42 -3.49 1.77
N PHE A 45 2.79 -2.32 1.72
CA PHE A 45 3.15 -1.25 0.80
C PHE A 45 4.13 -0.31 1.47
N ASP A 46 5.33 -0.22 0.89
CA ASP A 46 6.43 0.53 1.46
C ASP A 46 6.54 1.94 0.88
N ASP A 47 6.87 2.91 1.73
CA ASP A 47 7.04 4.33 1.39
C ASP A 47 5.81 4.95 0.70
N LEU A 48 4.61 4.70 1.24
CA LEU A 48 3.39 5.35 0.76
C LEU A 48 3.53 6.87 0.91
N GLY A 49 3.22 7.60 -0.15
CA GLY A 49 3.26 9.06 -0.17
C GLY A 49 4.47 9.62 -0.90
N VAL A 50 5.45 8.80 -1.26
CA VAL A 50 6.66 9.22 -2.01
C VAL A 50 6.49 8.96 -3.51
N GLU A 51 5.50 8.16 -3.90
CA GLU A 51 5.22 7.86 -5.29
C GLU A 51 4.65 9.06 -6.05
N HIS A 52 4.94 9.10 -7.35
CA HIS A 52 4.46 10.12 -8.28
C HIS A 52 3.00 9.84 -8.69
N ILE A 53 2.33 10.84 -9.28
CA ILE A 53 1.07 10.58 -9.98
C ILE A 53 1.35 9.64 -11.16
N GLY A 54 0.58 8.56 -11.25
CA GLY A 54 0.69 7.63 -12.38
C GLY A 54 0.06 8.24 -13.62
N ARG A 55 0.68 8.01 -14.78
CA ARG A 55 0.19 8.51 -16.07
C ARG A 55 0.21 7.39 -17.10
N HIS A 56 -0.96 7.08 -17.64
CA HIS A 56 -1.12 6.08 -18.69
C HIS A 56 -1.95 6.68 -19.83
N TYR A 57 -1.39 6.68 -21.05
CA TYR A 57 -1.96 7.36 -22.22
C TYR A 57 -2.42 8.81 -21.95
N GLY A 58 -1.59 9.57 -21.21
CA GLY A 58 -1.86 10.97 -20.90
C GLY A 58 -2.89 11.22 -19.79
N LYS A 59 -3.53 10.17 -19.25
CA LYS A 59 -4.46 10.30 -18.12
C LYS A 59 -3.73 10.12 -16.80
N ASP A 60 -3.88 11.11 -15.93
CA ASP A 60 -3.38 11.08 -14.56
C ASP A 60 -4.25 10.20 -13.65
N CYS A 61 -3.61 9.47 -12.74
CA CYS A 61 -4.25 8.58 -11.80
C CYS A 61 -3.47 8.54 -10.48
N ASN A 62 -4.17 8.70 -9.37
CA ASN A 62 -3.63 8.37 -8.05
C ASN A 62 -3.70 6.86 -7.84
N VAL A 63 -2.73 6.13 -8.40
CA VAL A 63 -2.70 4.66 -8.45
C VAL A 63 -2.82 4.04 -7.07
N MET A 64 -2.05 4.55 -6.10
CA MET A 64 -2.11 4.03 -4.73
C MET A 64 -3.45 4.37 -4.07
N GLY A 65 -4.04 5.53 -4.37
CA GLY A 65 -5.37 5.87 -3.91
C GLY A 65 -6.41 4.83 -4.33
N GLU A 66 -6.46 4.48 -5.61
CA GLU A 66 -7.38 3.46 -6.14
C GLU A 66 -7.12 2.09 -5.51
N ILE A 67 -5.86 1.67 -5.39
CA ILE A 67 -5.50 0.41 -4.75
C ILE A 67 -6.01 0.38 -3.31
N LEU A 68 -5.78 1.44 -2.52
CA LEU A 68 -6.20 1.49 -1.12
C LEU A 68 -7.71 1.37 -0.95
N ILE A 69 -8.48 1.93 -1.88
CA ILE A 69 -9.93 1.74 -1.91
C ILE A 69 -10.27 0.27 -2.15
N SER A 70 -9.69 -0.38 -3.17
CA SER A 70 -9.94 -1.81 -3.41
C SER A 70 -9.52 -2.67 -2.21
N ARG A 71 -8.38 -2.36 -1.58
CA ARG A 71 -7.91 -3.06 -0.38
C ARG A 71 -8.87 -2.92 0.79
N TYR A 72 -9.49 -1.75 0.96
CA TYR A 72 -10.50 -1.52 1.99
C TYR A 72 -11.70 -2.46 1.82
N GLU A 73 -12.24 -2.56 0.60
CA GLU A 73 -13.38 -3.44 0.32
C GLU A 73 -13.04 -4.91 0.61
N ILE A 74 -11.83 -5.35 0.24
CA ILE A 74 -11.35 -6.70 0.51
C ILE A 74 -11.18 -6.94 2.01
N PHE A 75 -10.66 -5.95 2.75
CA PHE A 75 -10.56 -6.03 4.20
C PHE A 75 -11.96 -6.19 4.83
N ARG A 76 -12.93 -5.37 4.44
CA ARG A 76 -14.30 -5.45 4.95
C ARG A 76 -14.96 -6.80 4.68
N GLN A 77 -14.76 -7.37 3.50
CA GLN A 77 -15.41 -8.61 3.09
C GLN A 77 -14.71 -9.87 3.61
N LYS A 78 -13.36 -9.88 3.61
CA LYS A 78 -12.55 -11.10 3.78
C LYS A 78 -11.51 -11.01 4.88
N GLN A 79 -11.42 -9.87 5.56
CA GLN A 79 -10.45 -9.61 6.63
C GLN A 79 -8.99 -9.80 6.19
N VAL A 80 -8.70 -9.58 4.90
CA VAL A 80 -7.33 -9.64 4.37
C VAL A 80 -6.58 -8.37 4.79
N LEU A 81 -5.50 -8.55 5.54
CA LEU A 81 -4.74 -7.44 6.10
C LEU A 81 -3.85 -6.78 5.05
N THR A 82 -3.77 -5.45 5.15
CA THR A 82 -2.84 -4.61 4.41
C THR A 82 -1.98 -3.87 5.43
N HIS A 83 -0.69 -3.72 5.16
CA HIS A 83 0.25 -2.97 5.98
C HIS A 83 0.89 -1.86 5.14
N ILE A 84 1.24 -0.76 5.79
CA ILE A 84 1.80 0.41 5.12
C ILE A 84 2.92 0.99 5.98
N THR A 85 3.98 1.44 5.32
CA THR A 85 4.95 2.37 5.90
C THR A 85 4.84 3.72 5.18
N THR A 86 5.03 4.80 5.93
CA THR A 86 4.98 6.16 5.38
C THR A 86 5.75 7.10 6.28
N ASN A 87 6.34 8.13 5.68
CA ASN A 87 6.92 9.27 6.40
C ASN A 87 5.91 10.43 6.53
N LEU A 88 4.71 10.29 5.97
CA LEU A 88 3.68 11.32 5.99
C LEU A 88 2.82 11.22 7.25
N ASN A 89 2.41 12.39 7.75
CA ASN A 89 1.42 12.49 8.81
C ASN A 89 -0.01 12.38 8.24
N ALA A 90 -1.02 12.38 9.13
CA ALA A 90 -2.41 12.18 8.75
C ALA A 90 -3.00 13.31 7.87
N GLU A 91 -2.48 14.53 7.97
CA GLU A 91 -2.93 15.68 7.17
C GLU A 91 -2.31 15.61 5.77
N GLU A 92 -1.02 15.30 5.67
CA GLU A 92 -0.32 15.11 4.39
C GLU A 92 -0.91 13.94 3.59
N LEU A 93 -1.26 12.84 4.26
CA LEU A 93 -1.99 11.73 3.63
C LEU A 93 -3.37 12.16 3.13
N GLN A 94 -4.08 13.01 3.89
CA GLN A 94 -5.38 13.53 3.47
C GLN A 94 -5.27 14.45 2.27
N GLU A 95 -4.28 15.35 2.24
CA GLU A 95 -4.03 16.23 1.12
C GLU A 95 -3.70 15.44 -0.15
N LYS A 96 -2.87 14.40 -0.02
CA LYS A 96 -2.43 13.59 -1.16
C LYS A 96 -3.49 12.64 -1.71
N TYR A 97 -4.28 11.97 -0.85
CA TYR A 97 -5.21 10.91 -1.26
C TYR A 97 -6.69 11.29 -1.10
N GLY A 98 -6.98 12.40 -0.44
CA GLY A 98 -8.32 12.87 -0.16
C GLY A 98 -8.89 12.32 1.16
N GLU A 99 -9.88 13.05 1.70
CA GLU A 99 -10.56 12.75 2.96
C GLU A 99 -11.16 11.34 2.99
N ARG A 100 -11.74 10.90 1.88
CA ARG A 100 -12.39 9.58 1.78
C ARG A 100 -11.42 8.43 2.04
N ILE A 101 -10.19 8.52 1.52
CA ILE A 101 -9.17 7.48 1.71
C ILE A 101 -8.64 7.56 3.14
N ARG A 102 -8.37 8.77 3.64
CA ARG A 102 -7.93 8.98 5.03
C ARG A 102 -8.95 8.45 6.05
N SER A 103 -10.25 8.59 5.79
CA SER A 103 -11.29 8.00 6.63
C SER A 103 -11.19 6.46 6.67
N ARG A 104 -11.08 5.80 5.50
CA ARG A 104 -10.91 4.34 5.42
C ARG A 104 -9.64 3.85 6.09
N MET A 105 -8.54 4.59 5.97
CA MET A 105 -7.29 4.25 6.66
C MET A 105 -7.48 4.14 8.18
N ARG A 106 -8.33 4.97 8.79
CA ARG A 106 -8.66 4.90 10.23
C ARG A 106 -9.40 3.63 10.60
N GLU A 107 -10.20 3.08 9.69
CA GLU A 107 -10.90 1.80 9.91
C GLU A 107 -10.00 0.59 9.62
N MET A 108 -9.07 0.71 8.67
CA MET A 108 -8.21 -0.39 8.24
C MET A 108 -7.01 -0.64 9.15
N PHE A 109 -6.45 0.42 9.74
CA PHE A 109 -5.12 0.39 10.32
C PHE A 109 -5.10 0.75 11.79
N ASN A 110 -4.27 0.01 12.52
CA ASN A 110 -3.75 0.45 13.80
C ASN A 110 -2.53 1.32 13.55
N LEU A 111 -2.54 2.57 14.03
CA LEU A 111 -1.43 3.50 13.84
C LEU A 111 -0.32 3.18 14.84
N VAL A 112 0.89 2.96 14.32
CA VAL A 112 2.11 2.83 15.11
C VAL A 112 3.07 3.94 14.68
N ALA A 113 3.27 4.93 15.54
CA ALA A 113 4.16 6.05 15.29
C ALA A 113 5.49 5.86 16.02
N PHE A 114 6.59 6.20 15.36
CA PHE A 114 7.90 6.30 15.99
C PHE A 114 8.14 7.74 16.40
N GLY A 115 8.60 7.96 17.64
CA GLY A 115 8.95 9.30 18.09
C GLY A 115 10.19 9.83 17.37
N GLU A 116 10.34 11.16 17.26
CA GLU A 116 11.44 11.82 16.54
C GLU A 116 12.84 11.38 16.98
N LYS A 117 13.00 11.02 18.26
CA LYS A 117 14.27 10.53 18.83
C LYS A 117 14.51 9.04 18.64
N SER A 118 13.65 8.35 17.88
CA SER A 118 13.80 6.93 17.61
C SER A 118 15.07 6.69 16.81
N ARG A 119 15.94 5.81 17.32
CA ARG A 119 17.15 5.39 16.61
C ARG A 119 16.76 4.68 15.30
N ASP A 120 17.56 4.91 14.25
CA ASP A 120 17.46 4.17 13.00
C ASP A 120 17.54 2.66 13.29
N LYS A 121 16.53 1.92 12.84
CA LYS A 121 16.39 0.48 13.09
C LYS A 121 17.18 -0.38 12.09
N ARG A 122 17.83 0.25 11.11
CA ARG A 122 18.72 -0.40 10.14
C ARG A 122 20.17 -0.50 10.63
N LYS A 123 20.44 -0.01 11.84
CA LYS A 123 21.76 -0.01 12.49
C LYS A 123 21.79 -0.92 13.71
#